data_AF-A0A3D3VWF7-F1
#
_entry.id   AF-A0A3D3VWF7-F1
#
_cell.length_a   1.000
_cell.length_b   1.000
_cell.length_c   1.000
_cell.angle_alpha   90.00
_cell.angle_beta   90.00
_cell.angle_gamma   90.00
#
_symmetry.space_group_name_H-M   'P 1'
#
loop_
_entity.id
_entity.type
_entity.pdbx_description
1 polymer ?
#
loop_
_entity_poly.entity_id
_entity_poly.type
_entity_poly.pdbx_seq_one_letter_code
_entity_poly.pdbx_strand_id
1 'polypeptide(L)'
;AVGDSARAVFAGDGFLDILGPGISKGAALDRLLGSLVEEGSPVLVAAAGDHLNDMELLEYAHISITMEDAREPLRAMADVILPPASEKGFSRILGPLRSLAGPFEALSREGRLTGRRGCKPSPGGRSQGGMFNG
;
A
#
# COMPACT_ATOMS: atom_id res chain seq x y z
N ALA A 1 21.28 -1.18 20.67
CA ALA A 1 19.85 -1.17 20.36
C ALA A 1 19.52 0.20 19.78
N VAL A 2 19.09 0.27 18.51
CA VAL A 2 18.50 1.49 17.94
C VAL A 2 17.06 1.51 18.44
N GLY A 3 16.84 2.09 19.61
CA GLY A 3 15.52 2.19 20.24
C GLY A 3 14.73 3.34 19.63
N ASP A 4 13.43 3.10 19.35
CA ASP A 4 12.29 3.99 19.01
C ASP A 4 12.50 5.25 18.14
N SER A 5 13.71 5.52 17.67
CA SER A 5 14.14 6.74 16.99
C SER A 5 14.32 6.51 15.48
N ALA A 6 14.41 5.25 15.06
CA ALA A 6 14.48 4.87 13.66
C ALA A 6 14.02 3.42 13.44
N ARG A 7 13.45 3.14 12.28
CA ARG A 7 13.09 1.81 11.79
C ARG A 7 14.03 1.41 10.67
N ALA A 8 14.53 0.17 10.70
CA ALA A 8 15.32 -0.41 9.62
C ALA A 8 14.43 -1.31 8.76
N VAL A 9 14.42 -1.10 7.43
CA VAL A 9 13.57 -1.83 6.48
C VAL A 9 14.37 -2.24 5.28
N PHE A 10 14.21 -3.48 4.83
CA PHE A 10 14.85 -3.92 3.60
C PHE A 10 14.21 -3.27 2.38
N ALA A 11 15.06 -2.67 1.54
CA ALA A 11 14.68 -1.94 0.33
C ALA A 11 15.12 -2.63 -0.97
N GLY A 12 15.73 -3.81 -0.86
CA GLY A 12 16.43 -4.48 -1.95
C GLY A 12 17.32 -5.59 -1.43
N ASP A 13 17.79 -6.45 -2.33
CA ASP A 13 18.89 -7.36 -2.01
C ASP A 13 20.15 -6.54 -1.71
N GLY A 14 20.61 -6.62 -0.46
CA GLY A 14 21.76 -5.85 0.02
C GLY A 14 21.47 -4.39 0.40
N PHE A 15 20.20 -3.95 0.35
CA PHE A 15 19.80 -2.58 0.69
C PHE A 15 18.93 -2.52 1.94
N LEU A 16 19.25 -1.57 2.82
CA LEU A 16 18.56 -1.31 4.07
C LEU A 16 18.29 0.19 4.22
N ASP A 17 17.02 0.56 4.35
CA ASP A 17 16.60 1.92 4.67
C ASP A 17 16.55 2.11 6.20
N ILE A 18 17.13 3.20 6.69
CA ILE A 18 16.98 3.66 8.08
C ILE A 18 16.05 4.87 8.06
N LEU A 19 14.83 4.69 8.55
CA LEU A 19 13.73 5.65 8.44
C LEU A 19 13.37 6.20 9.81
N GLY A 20 13.07 7.51 9.88
CA GLY A 20 12.51 8.10 11.09
C GLY A 20 11.10 7.57 11.42
N PRO A 21 10.59 7.80 12.64
CA PRO A 21 9.25 7.39 13.03
C PRO A 21 8.20 7.99 12.10
N GLY A 22 7.26 7.16 11.61
CA GLY A 22 6.20 7.59 10.69
C GLY A 22 6.64 7.89 9.26
N ILE A 23 7.91 7.65 8.89
CA ILE A 23 8.39 7.81 7.52
C ILE A 23 8.19 6.51 6.74
N SER A 24 7.42 6.57 5.66
CA SER A 24 7.21 5.49 4.71
C SER A 24 6.77 6.06 3.35
N LYS A 25 6.81 5.22 2.30
CA LYS A 25 6.26 5.59 0.97
C LYS A 25 4.75 5.87 1.04
N GLY A 26 4.00 5.13 1.85
CA GLY A 26 2.58 5.39 2.10
C GLY A 26 2.33 6.75 2.76
N ALA A 27 3.11 7.10 3.78
CA ALA A 27 3.01 8.42 4.43
C ALA A 27 3.37 9.57 3.48
N ALA A 28 4.35 9.37 2.60
CA ALA A 28 4.71 10.33 1.57
C ALA A 28 3.57 10.51 0.53
N LEU A 29 2.93 9.42 0.11
CA LEU A 29 1.80 9.46 -0.81
C LEU A 29 0.60 10.18 -0.21
N ASP A 30 0.27 9.95 1.06
CA ASP A 30 -0.83 10.64 1.73
C ASP A 30 -0.62 12.16 1.77
N ARG A 31 0.61 12.60 2.10
CA ARG A 31 0.99 14.01 2.05
C ARG A 31 0.89 14.58 0.63
N LEU A 32 1.35 13.83 -0.37
CA LEU A 32 1.30 14.25 -1.77
C LEU A 32 -0.13 14.45 -2.24
N LEU A 33 -0.99 13.44 -2.07
CA LEU A 33 -2.40 13.55 -2.45
C LEU A 33 -3.09 14.69 -1.71
N GLY A 34 -2.72 14.92 -0.46
CA GLY A 34 -3.24 16.04 0.30
C GLY A 34 -2.86 17.43 -0.18
N SER A 35 -1.82 17.54 -0.99
CA SER A 35 -1.39 18.79 -1.61
C SER A 35 -1.92 18.95 -3.04
N LEU A 36 -2.23 17.85 -3.73
CA LEU A 36 -2.58 17.84 -5.15
C LEU A 36 -4.08 17.69 -5.42
N VAL A 37 -4.82 17.10 -4.48
CA VAL A 37 -6.24 16.78 -4.65
C VAL A 37 -7.08 17.64 -3.72
N GLU A 38 -8.09 18.28 -4.28
CA GLU A 38 -9.10 19.01 -3.50
C GLU A 38 -9.84 18.06 -2.54
N GLU A 39 -10.08 18.55 -1.32
CA GLU A 39 -10.79 17.79 -0.31
C GLU A 39 -12.18 17.37 -0.81
N GLY A 40 -12.53 16.10 -0.61
CA GLY A 40 -13.80 15.53 -1.07
C GLY A 40 -13.83 15.05 -2.52
N SER A 41 -12.79 15.34 -3.33
CA SER A 41 -12.68 14.78 -4.68
C SER A 41 -12.55 13.25 -4.64
N PRO A 42 -13.22 12.51 -5.55
CA PRO A 42 -13.04 11.07 -5.66
C PRO A 42 -11.63 10.75 -6.16
N VAL A 43 -10.92 9.87 -5.45
CA VAL A 43 -9.57 9.44 -5.83
C VAL A 43 -9.50 7.91 -5.87
N LEU A 44 -8.91 7.39 -6.94
CA LEU A 44 -8.45 6.00 -7.01
C LEU A 44 -6.93 5.97 -7.03
N VAL A 45 -6.36 5.13 -6.18
CA VAL A 45 -4.91 4.93 -6.09
C VAL A 45 -4.60 3.48 -6.44
N ALA A 46 -3.87 3.26 -7.52
CA ALA A 46 -3.18 2.00 -7.75
C ALA A 46 -1.70 2.19 -7.41
N ALA A 47 -1.12 1.27 -6.65
CA ALA A 47 0.30 1.29 -6.32
C ALA A 47 0.92 -0.08 -6.56
N ALA A 48 2.17 -0.09 -7.01
CA ALA A 48 2.96 -1.29 -7.24
C ALA A 48 4.25 -1.25 -6.43
N GLY A 49 4.65 -2.40 -5.88
CA GLY A 49 5.86 -2.56 -5.11
C GLY A 49 6.19 -4.03 -4.86
N ASP A 50 7.43 -4.32 -4.55
CA ASP A 50 7.99 -5.67 -4.45
C ASP A 50 8.90 -5.88 -3.22
N HIS A 51 9.26 -4.78 -2.54
CA HIS A 51 10.13 -4.80 -1.35
C HIS A 51 9.41 -4.35 -0.08
N LEU A 52 9.98 -4.64 1.09
CA LEU A 52 9.31 -4.37 2.37
C LEU A 52 9.10 -2.86 2.64
N ASN A 53 9.89 -1.98 2.02
CA ASN A 53 9.66 -0.54 2.10
C ASN A 53 8.47 -0.05 1.26
N ASP A 54 7.83 -0.92 0.47
CA ASP A 54 6.58 -0.66 -0.24
C ASP A 54 5.34 -1.08 0.53
N MET A 55 5.49 -1.75 1.68
CA MET A 55 4.35 -2.34 2.40
C MET A 55 3.28 -1.29 2.75
N GLU A 56 3.67 -0.18 3.38
CA GLU A 56 2.72 0.89 3.71
C GLU A 56 2.15 1.60 2.47
N LEU A 57 2.88 1.59 1.34
CA LEU A 57 2.37 2.12 0.08
C LEU A 57 1.25 1.23 -0.47
N LEU A 58 1.42 -0.09 -0.42
CA LEU A 58 0.40 -1.06 -0.86
C LEU A 58 -0.82 -1.08 0.07
N GLU A 59 -0.61 -0.94 1.39
CA GLU A 59 -1.70 -0.82 2.36
C GLU A 59 -2.54 0.44 2.17
N TYR A 60 -1.93 1.54 1.74
CA TYR A 60 -2.62 2.79 1.44
C TYR A 60 -3.49 2.69 0.17
N ALA A 61 -3.00 1.96 -0.83
CA ALA A 61 -3.61 1.94 -2.16
C ALA A 61 -5.02 1.32 -2.19
N HIS A 62 -5.80 1.74 -3.18
CA HIS A 62 -7.05 1.10 -3.55
C HIS A 62 -6.83 -0.21 -4.27
N ILE A 63 -5.84 -0.23 -5.15
CA ILE A 63 -5.39 -1.42 -5.89
C ILE A 63 -3.91 -1.60 -5.55
N SER A 64 -3.62 -2.64 -4.80
CA SER A 64 -2.27 -3.05 -4.45
C SER A 64 -1.77 -4.08 -5.45
N ILE A 65 -0.63 -3.78 -6.06
CA ILE A 65 -0.02 -4.60 -7.10
C ILE A 65 1.36 -5.03 -6.60
N THR A 66 1.71 -6.30 -6.78
CA THR A 66 3.05 -6.80 -6.50
C THR A 66 3.51 -7.79 -7.56
N MET A 67 4.73 -8.30 -7.40
CA MET A 67 5.36 -9.26 -8.31
C MET A 67 5.37 -10.67 -7.71
N GLU A 68 5.38 -11.71 -8.54
CA GLU A 68 5.42 -13.12 -8.09
C GLU A 68 6.64 -13.42 -7.20
N ASP A 69 7.77 -12.76 -7.46
CA ASP A 69 9.02 -12.87 -6.72
C ASP A 69 9.13 -11.89 -5.53
N ALA A 70 8.12 -11.04 -5.30
CA ALA A 70 8.09 -10.12 -4.16
C ALA A 70 8.09 -10.86 -2.82
N ARG A 71 8.36 -10.12 -1.73
CA ARG A 71 8.34 -10.74 -0.39
C ARG A 71 6.94 -11.23 -0.03
N GLU A 72 6.87 -12.33 0.73
CA GLU A 72 5.60 -12.98 1.09
C GLU A 72 4.56 -12.03 1.69
N PRO A 73 4.90 -11.09 2.59
CA PRO A 73 3.92 -10.17 3.15
C PRO A 73 3.25 -9.27 2.10
N LEU A 74 3.96 -8.91 1.03
CA LEU A 74 3.41 -8.10 -0.05
C LEU A 74 2.47 -8.93 -0.92
N ARG A 75 2.86 -10.17 -1.26
CA ARG A 75 1.99 -11.09 -2.02
C ARG A 75 0.71 -11.42 -1.27
N ALA A 76 0.77 -11.55 0.05
CA ALA A 76 -0.38 -11.85 0.89
C ALA A 76 -1.43 -10.72 0.91
N MET A 77 -1.03 -9.46 0.69
CA MET A 77 -1.94 -8.31 0.71
C MET A 77 -2.35 -7.79 -0.68
N ALA A 78 -1.63 -8.19 -1.73
CA ALA A 78 -1.83 -7.65 -3.08
C ALA A 78 -3.15 -8.10 -3.71
N ASP A 79 -3.82 -7.16 -4.37
CA ASP A 79 -5.02 -7.42 -5.18
C ASP A 79 -4.64 -8.01 -6.55
N VAL A 80 -3.45 -7.66 -7.06
CA VAL A 80 -2.91 -8.12 -8.33
C VAL A 80 -1.47 -8.57 -8.15
N ILE A 81 -1.17 -9.80 -8.60
CA ILE A 81 0.19 -10.32 -8.67
C ILE A 81 0.58 -10.41 -10.15
N LEU A 82 1.66 -9.72 -10.52
CA LEU A 82 2.23 -9.72 -11.86
C LEU A 82 3.47 -10.62 -11.93
N PRO A 83 3.90 -11.03 -13.14
CA PRO A 83 5.18 -11.72 -13.29
C PRO A 83 6.35 -10.90 -12.72
N PRO A 84 7.51 -11.53 -12.48
CA PRO A 84 8.70 -10.85 -12.01
C PRO A 84 9.09 -9.61 -12.83
N ALA A 85 9.72 -8.64 -12.17
CA ALA A 85 10.23 -7.45 -12.84
C ALA A 85 11.25 -7.80 -13.93
N SER A 86 12.05 -8.85 -13.71
CA SER A 86 13.01 -9.43 -14.67
C SER A 86 12.35 -9.92 -15.97
N GLU A 87 11.05 -10.26 -15.93
CA GLU A 87 10.24 -10.68 -17.07
C GLU A 87 9.36 -9.55 -17.64
N LYS A 88 9.62 -8.30 -17.25
CA LYS A 88 8.82 -7.12 -17.60
C LYS A 88 7.37 -7.25 -17.13
N GLY A 89 7.12 -7.88 -15.97
CA GLY A 89 5.76 -8.14 -15.48
C GLY A 89 4.87 -6.90 -15.38
N PHE A 90 5.42 -5.75 -14.95
CA PHE A 90 4.68 -4.48 -14.88
C PHE A 90 4.05 -4.07 -16.22
N SER A 91 4.66 -4.41 -17.35
CA SER A 91 4.10 -4.09 -18.68
C SER A 91 2.76 -4.78 -18.96
N ARG A 92 2.41 -5.83 -18.20
CA ARG A 92 1.18 -6.61 -18.36
C ARG A 92 0.02 -6.08 -17.50
N ILE A 93 0.22 -4.98 -16.76
CA ILE A 93 -0.75 -4.44 -15.78
C ILE A 93 -2.12 -4.06 -16.37
N LEU A 94 -2.18 -3.70 -17.66
CA LEU A 94 -3.43 -3.25 -18.30
C LEU A 94 -4.50 -4.35 -18.35
N GLY A 95 -4.11 -5.62 -18.47
CA GLY A 95 -5.06 -6.73 -18.48
C GLY A 95 -5.82 -6.84 -17.14
N PRO A 96 -5.11 -7.04 -16.02
CA PRO A 96 -5.71 -7.05 -14.69
C PRO A 96 -6.45 -5.78 -14.32
N LEU A 97 -5.95 -4.58 -14.66
CA LEU A 97 -6.67 -3.35 -14.34
C LEU A 97 -8.01 -3.24 -15.09
N ARG A 98 -8.08 -3.71 -16.34
CA ARG A 98 -9.33 -3.72 -17.10
C ARG A 98 -10.39 -4.62 -16.47
N SER A 99 -10.01 -5.75 -15.87
CA SER A 99 -10.98 -6.64 -15.21
C SER A 99 -11.54 -6.04 -13.91
N LEU A 100 -10.83 -5.08 -13.31
CA LEU A 100 -11.26 -4.37 -12.09
C LEU A 100 -12.15 -3.13 -12.37
N ALA A 101 -12.30 -2.72 -13.63
CA ALA A 101 -13.01 -1.49 -13.99
C ALA A 101 -14.50 -1.50 -13.59
N GLY A 102 -15.21 -2.62 -13.76
CA GLY A 102 -16.62 -2.74 -13.39
C GLY A 102 -16.87 -2.59 -11.88
N PRO A 103 -16.17 -3.34 -11.01
CA PRO A 103 -16.20 -3.16 -9.56
C PRO A 103 -15.87 -1.74 -9.10
N PHE A 104 -14.98 -1.05 -9.82
CA PHE A 104 -14.57 0.31 -9.49
C PHE A 104 -15.67 1.36 -9.75
N GLU A 105 -16.33 1.27 -10.91
CA GLU A 105 -17.48 2.13 -11.21
C GLU A 105 -18.57 2.02 -10.14
N ALA A 106 -18.77 0.82 -9.58
CA ALA A 106 -19.68 0.61 -8.47
C ALA A 106 -19.21 1.31 -7.18
N LEU A 107 -17.94 1.16 -6.79
CA LEU A 107 -17.37 1.82 -5.60
C LEU A 107 -17.42 3.35 -5.69
N SER A 108 -17.24 3.90 -6.88
CA SER A 108 -17.36 5.34 -7.16
C SER A 108 -18.78 5.84 -6.92
N ARG A 109 -19.78 5.12 -7.45
CA ARG A 109 -21.20 5.44 -7.27
C ARG A 109 -21.66 5.34 -5.82
N GLU A 110 -21.09 4.42 -5.05
CA GLU A 110 -21.37 4.26 -3.61
C GLU A 110 -20.69 5.32 -2.73
N GLY A 111 -19.92 6.25 -3.31
CA GLY A 111 -19.19 7.27 -2.55
C GLY A 111 -18.06 6.69 -1.69
N ARG A 112 -17.58 5.48 -1.99
CA ARG A 112 -16.52 4.80 -1.21
C ARG A 112 -15.10 5.17 -1.64
N LEU A 113 -15.00 6.07 -2.62
CA LEU A 113 -13.76 6.65 -3.13
C LEU A 113 -13.57 8.11 -2.70
N THR A 114 -14.53 8.66 -1.96
CA THR A 114 -14.43 10.03 -1.44
C THR A 114 -13.67 9.99 -0.11
N GLY A 115 -12.63 10.82 -0.01
CA GLY A 115 -11.81 10.94 1.20
C GLY A 115 -10.53 10.10 1.19
N ARG A 116 -9.54 10.55 1.98
CA ARG A 116 -8.27 9.83 2.19
C ARG A 116 -8.53 8.62 3.08
N ARG A 117 -8.01 7.45 2.70
CA ARG A 117 -8.13 6.24 3.53
C ARG A 117 -7.00 6.15 4.54
N GLY A 118 -7.33 5.68 5.74
CA GLY A 118 -6.34 5.01 6.61
C GLY A 118 -5.99 3.63 6.05
N CYS A 119 -4.87 3.03 6.51
CA CYS A 119 -4.40 1.71 6.08
C CYS A 119 -5.55 0.69 5.99
N LYS A 120 -5.52 -0.17 4.95
CA LYS A 120 -6.35 -1.40 4.92
C LYS A 120 -6.15 -2.14 6.26
N PRO A 121 -7.22 -2.65 6.91
CA PRO A 121 -7.04 -3.48 8.09
C PRO A 121 -6.21 -4.70 7.69
N SER A 122 -5.05 -4.88 8.33
CA SER A 122 -4.21 -6.04 8.12
C SER A 122 -4.98 -7.29 8.53
N PRO A 123 -4.91 -8.39 7.76
CA PRO A 123 -5.52 -9.67 8.14
C PRO A 123 -4.71 -10.29 9.28
N GLY A 124 -4.87 -9.77 10.50
CA GLY A 124 -4.11 -10.25 11.66
C GLY A 124 -4.16 -9.38 12.92
N GLY A 125 -4.65 -8.14 12.84
CA GLY A 125 -4.78 -7.28 14.01
C GLY A 125 -5.99 -7.65 14.88
N ARG A 126 -5.84 -8.61 15.80
CA ARG A 126 -6.74 -8.65 16.97
C ARG A 126 -6.55 -7.34 17.72
N SER A 127 -7.62 -6.54 17.79
CA SER A 127 -7.74 -5.44 18.74
C SER A 127 -7.62 -6.01 20.15
N GLN A 128 -6.44 -5.96 20.75
CA GLN A 128 -6.35 -6.00 22.21
C GLN A 128 -6.73 -4.61 22.72
N GLY A 129 -8.05 -4.40 22.86
CA GLY A 129 -8.58 -3.38 23.74
C GLY A 129 -8.28 -3.80 25.18
N GLY A 130 -7.16 -3.33 25.71
CA GLY A 130 -6.87 -3.34 27.13
C GLY A 130 -7.25 -1.99 27.73
N MET A 131 -8.40 -1.93 28.40
CA MET A 131 -8.74 -0.85 29.32
C MET A 131 -7.67 -0.79 30.41
N PHE A 132 -6.87 0.29 30.44
CA PHE A 132 -6.13 0.63 31.65
C PHE A 132 -7.11 1.29 32.62
N ASN A 133 -7.55 0.51 33.61
CA ASN A 133 -8.02 1.03 34.90
C ASN A 133 -6.96 0.65 35.94
N GLY A 134 -6.37 1.67 36.57
CA GLY A 134 -5.37 1.55 37.63
C GLY A 134 -4.72 2.89 37.90
#